data_AF-A0A2E6SCQ1-F1
#
_entry.id   AF-A0A2E6SCQ1-F1
#
_cell.length_a   1.000
_cell.length_b   1.000
_cell.length_c   1.000
_cell.angle_alpha   90.00
_cell.angle_beta   90.00
_cell.angle_gamma   90.00
#
_symmetry.space_group_name_H-M   'P 1'
#
loop_
_entity.id
_entity.type
_entity.pdbx_description
1 polymer ?
#
loop_
_entity_poly.entity_id
_entity_poly.type
_entity_poly.pdbx_seq_one_letter_code
_entity_poly.pdbx_strand_id
1 'polypeptide(L)'
;MSADHTKDRFSGLARLYGEQGLSALGRAHVAVIGIGGVGSWACESLARSGVGELTLVDLDDLCVTNTNRQIHALASTVGQPKAEVMAQRIAAINPGCRLHVENRFFNEKSVDEVLGPSLDGVIDAIDSVRPKCLLLAECRRRAIPVITCGAAGGRCEATLIRVADLSRTFNDALLHQVRKNLRGNYSFPSGEGSRKKFGIRAVFSPEDARYPQGDGCVSTERPAGHPAGLRCDAGFGTVTHVTATFGLLAAGEIVNHIAQPRT
;
A
#
# COMPACT_ATOMS: atom_id res chain seq x y z
N MET A 1 -26.29 20.37 -11.32
CA MET A 1 -25.17 21.06 -12.00
C MET A 1 -24.17 21.47 -10.93
N SER A 2 -23.22 20.59 -10.60
CA SER A 2 -22.14 20.96 -9.67
C SER A 2 -21.13 21.77 -10.45
N ALA A 3 -20.86 23.01 -10.04
CA ALA A 3 -19.72 23.75 -10.56
C ALA A 3 -18.45 22.90 -10.38
N ASP A 4 -17.59 22.89 -11.39
CA ASP A 4 -16.34 22.13 -11.40
C ASP A 4 -15.31 22.81 -10.48
N HIS A 5 -15.44 22.51 -9.19
CA HIS A 5 -14.53 22.98 -8.14
C HIS A 5 -13.22 22.17 -8.08
N THR A 6 -12.88 21.39 -9.11
CA THR A 6 -11.68 20.55 -9.09
C THR A 6 -10.41 21.37 -8.90
N LYS A 7 -10.31 22.54 -9.55
CA LYS A 7 -9.20 23.47 -9.34
C LYS A 7 -9.17 24.04 -7.91
N ASP A 8 -10.32 24.36 -7.34
CA ASP A 8 -10.40 24.90 -5.98
C ASP A 8 -9.97 23.85 -4.94
N ARG A 9 -10.44 22.61 -5.09
CA ARG A 9 -10.14 21.46 -4.21
C ARG A 9 -8.65 21.21 -4.05
N PHE A 10 -7.89 21.35 -5.14
CA PHE A 10 -6.49 20.97 -5.22
C PHE A 10 -5.53 22.16 -5.40
N SER A 11 -6.00 23.40 -5.23
CA SER A 11 -5.17 24.60 -5.34
C SER A 11 -3.93 24.59 -4.43
N GLY A 12 -4.02 23.92 -3.27
CA GLY A 12 -2.88 23.71 -2.37
C GLY A 12 -1.76 22.87 -3.01
N LEU A 13 -2.11 21.90 -3.85
CA LEU A 13 -1.15 21.06 -4.57
C LEU A 13 -0.47 21.84 -5.69
N ALA A 14 -1.19 22.72 -6.39
CA ALA A 14 -0.58 23.62 -7.38
C ALA A 14 0.49 24.51 -6.74
N ARG A 15 0.27 25.01 -5.51
CA ARG A 15 1.28 25.80 -4.78
C ARG A 15 2.49 24.96 -4.32
N LEU A 16 2.32 23.65 -4.16
CA LEU A 16 3.36 22.74 -3.67
C LEU A 16 4.19 22.10 -4.80
N TYR A 17 3.52 21.59 -5.84
CA TYR A 17 4.13 20.86 -6.97
C TYR A 17 4.11 21.63 -8.29
N GLY A 18 3.57 22.86 -8.30
CA GLY A 18 3.33 23.64 -9.51
C GLY A 18 2.12 23.15 -10.31
N GLU A 19 1.67 23.98 -11.25
CA GLU A 19 0.56 23.66 -12.16
C GLU A 19 0.86 22.41 -13.01
N GLN A 20 2.12 22.21 -13.39
CA GLN A 20 2.55 21.03 -14.14
C GLN A 20 2.42 19.74 -13.32
N GLY A 21 2.86 19.76 -12.05
CA GLY A 21 2.73 18.62 -11.16
C GLY A 21 1.27 18.28 -10.88
N LEU A 22 0.42 19.29 -10.63
CA LEU A 22 -1.02 19.09 -10.48
C LEU A 22 -1.65 18.50 -11.76
N SER A 23 -1.29 19.01 -12.94
CA SER A 23 -1.77 18.48 -14.22
C SER A 23 -1.29 17.05 -14.49
N ALA A 24 -0.07 16.69 -14.07
CA ALA A 24 0.43 15.32 -14.16
C ALA A 24 -0.38 14.37 -13.27
N LEU A 25 -0.59 14.75 -11.99
CA LEU A 25 -1.41 13.96 -11.05
C LEU A 25 -2.85 13.78 -11.57
N GLY A 26 -3.47 14.83 -12.07
CA GLY A 26 -4.83 14.78 -12.61
C GLY A 26 -5.00 13.91 -13.86
N ARG A 27 -3.91 13.53 -14.54
CA ARG A 27 -3.92 12.59 -15.68
C ARG A 27 -3.44 11.20 -15.32
N ALA A 28 -2.92 11.01 -14.10
CA ALA A 28 -2.27 9.78 -13.71
C ALA A 28 -3.26 8.69 -13.31
N HIS A 29 -2.91 7.44 -13.65
CA HIS A 29 -3.62 6.24 -13.24
C HIS A 29 -2.77 5.42 -12.26
N VAL A 30 -3.25 5.28 -11.03
CA VAL A 30 -2.57 4.52 -9.97
C VAL A 30 -3.42 3.34 -9.50
N ALA A 31 -2.82 2.15 -9.41
CA ALA A 31 -3.47 0.98 -8.81
C ALA A 31 -3.04 0.76 -7.37
N VAL A 32 -3.98 0.44 -6.48
CA VAL A 32 -3.71 0.05 -5.09
C VAL A 32 -4.20 -1.37 -4.87
N ILE A 33 -3.28 -2.27 -4.52
CA ILE A 33 -3.57 -3.70 -4.35
C ILE A 33 -3.57 -4.05 -2.87
N GLY A 34 -4.74 -4.43 -2.36
CA GLY A 34 -5.04 -4.60 -0.93
C GLY A 34 -5.51 -3.30 -0.29
N ILE A 35 -6.78 -3.23 0.08
CA ILE A 35 -7.48 -2.05 0.63
C ILE A 35 -7.69 -2.21 2.15
N GLY A 36 -6.64 -2.70 2.84
CA GLY A 36 -6.61 -2.91 4.28
C GLY A 36 -6.05 -1.72 5.08
N GLY A 37 -5.37 -2.02 6.19
CA GLY A 37 -4.85 -1.00 7.12
C GLY A 37 -3.75 -0.09 6.56
N VAL A 38 -3.14 -0.46 5.43
CA VAL A 38 -2.15 0.37 4.72
C VAL A 38 -2.79 0.96 3.47
N GLY A 39 -3.34 0.11 2.60
CA GLY A 39 -3.85 0.55 1.30
C GLY A 39 -5.04 1.50 1.37
N SER A 40 -5.92 1.38 2.39
CA SER A 40 -7.04 2.32 2.55
C SER A 40 -6.59 3.76 2.80
N TRP A 41 -5.52 3.95 3.58
CA TRP A 41 -4.91 5.27 3.79
C TRP A 41 -4.10 5.75 2.58
N ALA A 42 -3.47 4.83 1.84
CA ALA A 42 -2.83 5.16 0.57
C ALA A 42 -3.86 5.70 -0.45
N CYS A 43 -5.01 5.04 -0.56
CA CYS A 43 -6.13 5.48 -1.41
C CYS A 43 -6.64 6.87 -1.01
N GLU A 44 -6.87 7.09 0.28
CA GLU A 44 -7.25 8.40 0.83
C GLU A 44 -6.25 9.48 0.42
N SER A 45 -4.95 9.20 0.58
CA SER A 45 -3.88 10.13 0.25
C SER A 45 -3.81 10.43 -1.25
N LEU A 46 -3.95 9.42 -2.12
CA LEU A 46 -3.95 9.59 -3.57
C LEU A 46 -5.14 10.44 -4.03
N ALA A 47 -6.34 10.17 -3.52
CA ALA A 47 -7.54 10.95 -3.83
C ALA A 47 -7.40 12.41 -3.39
N ARG A 48 -6.84 12.65 -2.21
CA ARG A 48 -6.54 14.00 -1.70
C ARG A 48 -5.37 14.68 -2.41
N SER A 49 -4.56 13.91 -3.14
CA SER A 49 -3.46 14.39 -3.99
C SER A 49 -3.92 14.67 -5.42
N GLY A 50 -5.21 14.63 -5.71
CA GLY A 50 -5.74 14.96 -7.04
C GLY A 50 -5.36 13.96 -8.13
N VAL A 51 -5.03 12.71 -7.77
CA VAL A 51 -4.84 11.64 -8.76
C VAL A 51 -6.15 11.44 -9.53
N GLY A 52 -6.05 11.46 -10.85
CA GLY A 52 -7.21 11.49 -11.75
C GLY A 52 -7.90 10.13 -11.93
N GLU A 53 -7.17 9.04 -11.80
CA GLU A 53 -7.68 7.69 -12.05
C GLU A 53 -7.10 6.69 -11.05
N LEU A 54 -7.97 5.88 -10.42
CA LEU A 54 -7.59 4.90 -9.41
C LEU A 54 -8.21 3.54 -9.67
N THR A 55 -7.39 2.49 -9.61
CA THR A 55 -7.86 1.09 -9.55
C THR A 55 -7.69 0.55 -8.14
N LEU A 56 -8.77 0.04 -7.55
CA LEU A 56 -8.78 -0.52 -6.19
C LEU A 56 -9.03 -2.04 -6.28
N VAL A 57 -8.10 -2.84 -5.77
CA VAL A 57 -8.19 -4.30 -5.84
C VAL A 57 -8.22 -4.92 -4.44
N ASP A 58 -9.36 -5.46 -4.04
CA ASP A 58 -9.53 -6.22 -2.80
C ASP A 58 -10.81 -7.07 -2.90
N LEU A 59 -10.83 -8.27 -2.34
CA LEU A 59 -12.02 -9.14 -2.30
C LEU A 59 -12.72 -9.14 -0.93
N ASP A 60 -12.06 -8.65 0.11
CA ASP A 60 -12.56 -8.77 1.46
C ASP A 60 -13.69 -7.77 1.76
N ASP A 61 -14.57 -8.18 2.67
CA ASP A 61 -15.54 -7.30 3.32
C ASP A 61 -14.96 -6.63 4.58
N LEU A 62 -15.59 -5.53 4.96
CA LEU A 62 -15.30 -4.81 6.20
C LEU A 62 -15.73 -5.59 7.43
N CYS A 63 -14.79 -5.85 8.33
CA CYS A 63 -15.05 -6.46 9.62
C CYS A 63 -14.96 -5.42 10.75
N VAL A 64 -15.75 -5.57 11.82
CA VAL A 64 -15.65 -4.73 13.02
C VAL A 64 -14.23 -4.71 13.61
N THR A 65 -13.47 -5.80 13.46
CA THR A 65 -12.06 -5.90 13.91
C THR A 65 -11.09 -5.06 13.09
N ASN A 66 -11.54 -4.41 12.01
CA ASN A 66 -10.74 -3.52 11.18
C ASN A 66 -10.70 -2.07 11.72
N THR A 67 -11.61 -1.73 12.65
CA THR A 67 -11.79 -0.38 13.22
C THR A 67 -10.50 0.26 13.74
N ASN A 68 -9.57 -0.54 14.28
CA ASN A 68 -8.34 -0.02 14.88
C ASN A 68 -7.30 0.48 13.86
N ARG A 69 -7.50 0.25 12.55
CA ARG A 69 -6.46 0.49 11.52
C ARG A 69 -6.93 0.86 10.11
N GLN A 70 -8.21 0.72 9.77
CA GLN A 70 -8.70 0.93 8.40
C GLN A 70 -9.66 2.13 8.35
N ILE A 71 -9.43 3.10 7.46
CA ILE A 71 -10.17 4.37 7.43
C ILE A 71 -11.67 4.19 7.09
N HIS A 72 -12.00 3.13 6.37
CA HIS A 72 -13.36 2.84 5.90
C HIS A 72 -14.15 1.90 6.83
N ALA A 73 -13.53 1.44 7.93
CA ALA A 73 -14.19 0.60 8.95
C ALA A 73 -14.98 1.47 9.94
N LEU A 74 -16.24 1.74 9.61
CA LEU A 74 -17.20 2.49 10.41
C LEU A 74 -18.35 1.56 10.81
N ALA A 75 -19.07 1.89 11.88
CA ALA A 75 -20.23 1.10 12.32
C ALA A 75 -21.27 0.89 11.19
N SER A 76 -21.43 1.88 10.31
CA SER A 76 -22.36 1.84 9.17
C SER A 76 -21.86 1.05 7.97
N THR A 77 -20.58 0.66 7.91
CA THR A 77 -19.96 0.03 6.73
C THR A 77 -19.53 -1.41 6.96
N VAL A 78 -19.68 -1.95 8.18
CA VAL A 78 -19.41 -3.36 8.48
C VAL A 78 -20.25 -4.27 7.58
N GLY A 79 -19.60 -5.30 7.02
CA GLY A 79 -20.20 -6.27 6.10
C GLY A 79 -20.25 -5.84 4.64
N GLN A 80 -19.77 -4.65 4.29
CA GLN A 80 -19.70 -4.17 2.91
C GLN A 80 -18.31 -4.41 2.30
N PRO A 81 -18.18 -4.57 0.97
CA PRO A 81 -16.89 -4.77 0.31
C PRO A 81 -15.94 -3.60 0.53
N LYS A 82 -14.70 -3.88 0.96
CA LYS A 82 -13.71 -2.84 1.30
C LYS A 82 -13.44 -1.89 0.13
N ALA A 83 -13.24 -2.45 -1.06
CA ALA A 83 -12.89 -1.67 -2.24
C ALA A 83 -14.03 -0.74 -2.68
N GLU A 84 -15.28 -1.21 -2.60
CA GLU A 84 -16.48 -0.42 -2.93
C GLU A 84 -16.70 0.75 -1.96
N VAL A 85 -16.60 0.50 -0.64
CA VAL A 85 -16.73 1.56 0.37
C VAL A 85 -15.63 2.60 0.21
N MET A 86 -14.40 2.17 -0.10
CA MET A 86 -13.31 3.10 -0.38
C MET A 86 -13.55 3.91 -1.66
N ALA A 87 -14.09 3.30 -2.71
CA ALA A 87 -14.43 4.00 -3.96
C ALA A 87 -15.49 5.08 -3.74
N GLN A 88 -16.55 4.78 -2.98
CA GLN A 88 -17.57 5.77 -2.60
C GLN A 88 -16.96 6.94 -1.84
N ARG A 89 -16.05 6.65 -0.91
CA ARG A 89 -15.33 7.67 -0.15
C ARG A 89 -14.45 8.54 -1.06
N ILE A 90 -13.73 7.94 -2.02
CA ILE A 90 -12.91 8.69 -2.98
C ILE A 90 -13.79 9.56 -3.87
N ALA A 91 -14.92 9.06 -4.36
CA ALA A 91 -15.86 9.84 -5.17
C ALA A 91 -16.41 11.05 -4.40
N ALA A 92 -16.57 10.95 -3.08
CA ALA A 92 -16.95 12.09 -2.23
C ALA A 92 -15.82 13.12 -2.05
N ILE A 93 -14.55 12.69 -2.11
CA ILE A 93 -13.36 13.56 -2.02
C ILE A 93 -13.09 14.24 -3.36
N ASN A 94 -13.02 13.45 -4.43
CA ASN A 94 -12.74 13.85 -5.79
C ASN A 94 -13.77 13.25 -6.76
N PRO A 95 -14.94 13.89 -6.95
CA PRO A 95 -15.95 13.48 -7.93
C PRO A 95 -15.45 13.35 -9.38
N GLY A 96 -14.32 13.97 -9.73
CA GLY A 96 -13.69 13.86 -11.05
C GLY A 96 -12.75 12.65 -11.18
N CYS A 97 -12.47 11.93 -10.09
CA CYS A 97 -11.62 10.74 -10.12
C CYS A 97 -12.34 9.61 -10.85
N ARG A 98 -11.73 9.07 -11.91
CA ARG A 98 -12.20 7.81 -12.51
C ARG A 98 -11.81 6.66 -11.59
N LEU A 99 -12.78 5.81 -11.24
CA LEU A 99 -12.60 4.71 -10.30
C LEU A 99 -12.87 3.38 -11.00
N HIS A 100 -11.94 2.43 -10.83
CA HIS A 100 -12.09 1.04 -11.24
C HIS A 100 -12.03 0.17 -9.98
N VAL A 101 -13.12 -0.51 -9.66
CA VAL A 101 -13.22 -1.35 -8.47
C VAL A 101 -13.17 -2.80 -8.89
N GLU A 102 -12.16 -3.51 -8.40
CA GLU A 102 -11.89 -4.91 -8.75
C GLU A 102 -12.05 -5.77 -7.50
N ASN A 103 -13.25 -6.32 -7.31
CA ASN A 103 -13.58 -7.21 -6.20
C ASN A 103 -12.98 -8.61 -6.41
N ARG A 104 -11.66 -8.74 -6.29
CA ARG A 104 -10.91 -9.98 -6.55
C ARG A 104 -9.55 -9.99 -5.84
N PHE A 105 -8.99 -11.18 -5.64
CA PHE A 105 -7.58 -11.32 -5.26
C PHE A 105 -6.66 -11.10 -6.45
N PHE A 106 -5.51 -10.46 -6.20
CA PHE A 106 -4.43 -10.39 -7.17
C PHE A 106 -3.72 -11.74 -7.28
N ASN A 107 -3.75 -12.37 -8.45
CA ASN A 107 -3.13 -13.66 -8.72
C ASN A 107 -2.76 -13.81 -10.21
N GLU A 108 -2.26 -14.97 -10.61
CA GLU A 108 -1.80 -15.26 -11.97
C GLU A 108 -2.91 -15.13 -13.03
N LYS A 109 -4.18 -15.26 -12.65
CA LYS A 109 -5.33 -15.10 -13.57
C LYS A 109 -5.77 -13.64 -13.70
N SER A 110 -5.60 -12.83 -12.66
CA SER A 110 -6.05 -11.43 -12.65
C SER A 110 -4.95 -10.44 -13.06
N VAL A 111 -3.69 -10.88 -13.16
CA VAL A 111 -2.55 -9.99 -13.34
C VAL A 111 -2.62 -9.17 -14.62
N ASP A 112 -3.08 -9.77 -15.73
CA ASP A 112 -3.19 -9.07 -17.00
C ASP A 112 -4.33 -8.06 -17.02
N GLU A 113 -5.42 -8.32 -16.30
CA GLU A 113 -6.53 -7.37 -16.17
C GLU A 113 -6.12 -6.18 -15.28
N VAL A 114 -5.43 -6.46 -14.16
CA VAL A 114 -5.05 -5.42 -13.19
C VAL A 114 -3.87 -4.57 -13.68
N LEU A 115 -2.87 -5.18 -14.35
CA LEU A 115 -1.66 -4.50 -14.84
C LEU A 115 -1.63 -4.35 -16.37
N GLY A 116 -2.73 -4.60 -17.05
CA GLY A 116 -2.91 -4.37 -18.49
C GLY A 116 -3.07 -2.90 -18.87
N PRO A 117 -3.80 -2.08 -18.09
CA PRO A 117 -3.87 -0.63 -18.32
C PRO A 117 -2.49 0.05 -18.20
N SER A 118 -2.35 1.24 -18.80
CA SER A 118 -1.15 2.07 -18.63
C SER A 118 -1.16 2.71 -17.25
N LEU A 119 -0.45 2.11 -16.29
CA LEU A 119 -0.36 2.60 -14.91
C LEU A 119 0.88 3.48 -14.73
N ASP A 120 0.69 4.66 -14.16
CA ASP A 120 1.77 5.56 -13.73
C ASP A 120 2.35 5.16 -12.37
N GLY A 121 1.64 4.30 -11.63
CA GLY A 121 2.10 3.79 -10.36
C GLY A 121 1.28 2.63 -9.82
N VAL A 122 1.94 1.79 -9.02
CA VAL A 122 1.30 0.72 -8.25
C VAL A 122 1.72 0.82 -6.79
N ILE A 123 0.76 0.78 -5.89
CA ILE A 123 0.98 0.61 -4.45
C ILE A 123 0.60 -0.81 -4.06
N ASP A 124 1.60 -1.58 -3.66
CA ASP A 124 1.45 -2.91 -3.12
C ASP A 124 1.29 -2.88 -1.59
N ALA A 125 0.06 -3.09 -1.14
CA ALA A 125 -0.33 -3.22 0.26
C ALA A 125 -0.82 -4.65 0.60
N ILE A 126 -0.39 -5.65 -0.17
CA ILE A 126 -0.71 -7.06 0.05
C ILE A 126 0.06 -7.59 1.27
N ASP A 127 -0.59 -8.40 2.09
CA ASP A 127 -0.05 -9.00 3.32
C ASP A 127 0.49 -10.44 3.14
N SER A 128 0.18 -11.08 2.02
CA SER A 128 0.58 -12.45 1.69
C SER A 128 1.75 -12.50 0.69
N VAL A 129 2.75 -13.33 0.98
CA VAL A 129 4.05 -13.36 0.27
C VAL A 129 3.91 -13.67 -1.21
N ARG A 130 3.12 -14.70 -1.58
CA ARG A 130 3.05 -15.20 -2.97
C ARG A 130 2.50 -14.15 -3.94
N PRO A 131 1.28 -13.61 -3.76
CA PRO A 131 0.74 -12.60 -4.67
C PRO A 131 1.58 -11.31 -4.66
N LYS A 132 2.18 -10.97 -3.50
CA LYS A 132 3.13 -9.86 -3.40
C LYS A 132 4.36 -10.05 -4.29
N CYS A 133 4.97 -11.23 -4.28
CA CYS A 133 6.11 -11.53 -5.16
C CYS A 133 5.71 -11.47 -6.64
N LEU A 134 4.55 -12.04 -7.00
CA LEU A 134 4.01 -12.00 -8.35
C LEU A 134 3.85 -10.55 -8.84
N LEU A 135 3.20 -9.69 -8.03
CA LEU A 135 2.97 -8.29 -8.34
C LEU A 135 4.28 -7.56 -8.63
N LEU A 136 5.25 -7.67 -7.72
CA LEU A 136 6.54 -6.99 -7.84
C LEU A 136 7.36 -7.47 -9.03
N ALA A 137 7.32 -8.78 -9.33
CA ALA A 137 7.98 -9.33 -10.50
C ALA A 137 7.34 -8.83 -11.81
N GLU A 138 6.01 -8.81 -11.88
CA GLU A 138 5.27 -8.37 -13.06
C GLU A 138 5.38 -6.87 -13.29
N CYS A 139 5.29 -6.04 -12.26
CA CYS A 139 5.56 -4.60 -12.38
C CYS A 139 6.98 -4.36 -12.90
N ARG A 140 8.00 -5.07 -12.37
CA ARG A 140 9.37 -4.95 -12.85
C ARG A 140 9.51 -5.39 -14.31
N ARG A 141 8.88 -6.50 -14.70
CA ARG A 141 8.90 -7.03 -16.07
C ARG A 141 8.26 -6.07 -17.07
N ARG A 142 7.17 -5.40 -16.67
CA ARG A 142 6.41 -4.43 -17.48
C ARG A 142 6.94 -3.00 -17.37
N ALA A 143 8.00 -2.77 -16.59
CA ALA A 143 8.53 -1.45 -16.26
C ALA A 143 7.50 -0.49 -15.64
N ILE A 144 6.52 -1.02 -14.90
CA ILE A 144 5.52 -0.24 -14.17
C ILE A 144 6.13 0.22 -12.84
N PRO A 145 6.12 1.53 -12.52
CA PRO A 145 6.58 2.03 -11.23
C PRO A 145 5.78 1.40 -10.08
N VAL A 146 6.48 0.80 -9.12
CA VAL A 146 5.84 0.13 -7.98
C VAL A 146 6.55 0.46 -6.66
N ILE A 147 5.75 0.67 -5.62
CA ILE A 147 6.19 0.72 -4.23
C ILE A 147 5.50 -0.38 -3.43
N THR A 148 6.26 -1.06 -2.57
CA THR A 148 5.74 -2.12 -1.70
C THR A 148 5.75 -1.72 -0.24
N CYS A 149 4.79 -2.23 0.52
CA CYS A 149 4.75 -2.06 1.98
C CYS A 149 5.12 -3.36 2.70
N GLY A 150 5.93 -3.23 3.75
CA GLY A 150 6.26 -4.31 4.68
C GLY A 150 5.15 -4.57 5.70
N ALA A 151 5.47 -5.38 6.70
CA ALA A 151 4.55 -5.71 7.78
C ALA A 151 4.40 -4.51 8.73
N ALA A 152 3.21 -3.90 8.78
CA ALA A 152 2.91 -2.80 9.68
C ALA A 152 2.37 -3.23 11.07
N GLY A 153 2.01 -4.51 11.22
CA GLY A 153 1.57 -5.09 12.50
C GLY A 153 2.73 -5.31 13.48
N GLY A 154 2.41 -5.29 14.77
CA GLY A 154 3.36 -5.48 15.86
C GLY A 154 4.22 -4.25 16.14
N ARG A 155 3.80 -3.09 15.67
CA ARG A 155 4.59 -1.85 15.69
C ARG A 155 3.76 -0.71 16.26
N CYS A 156 4.42 0.25 16.88
CA CYS A 156 3.76 1.42 17.47
C CYS A 156 4.51 2.74 17.26
N GLU A 157 5.75 2.72 16.77
CA GLU A 157 6.58 3.92 16.60
C GLU A 157 6.60 4.37 15.14
N ALA A 158 5.66 5.23 14.76
CA ALA A 158 5.55 5.73 13.38
C ALA A 158 6.79 6.52 12.91
N THR A 159 7.53 7.14 13.83
CA THR A 159 8.76 7.90 13.55
C THR A 159 9.93 7.02 13.07
N LEU A 160 9.86 5.71 13.32
CA LEU A 160 10.87 4.76 12.86
C LEU A 160 10.65 4.27 11.43
N ILE A 161 9.50 4.58 10.81
CA ILE A 161 9.18 4.13 9.45
C ILE A 161 10.14 4.78 8.44
N ARG A 162 10.65 3.98 7.51
CA ARG A 162 11.62 4.37 6.49
C ARG A 162 11.17 3.89 5.12
N VAL A 163 11.64 4.58 4.09
CA VAL A 163 11.58 4.08 2.71
C VAL A 163 12.99 3.80 2.22
N ALA A 164 13.21 2.60 1.69
CA ALA A 164 14.48 2.19 1.09
C ALA A 164 14.23 1.31 -0.13
N ASP A 165 15.28 0.96 -0.88
CA ASP A 165 15.17 -0.11 -1.87
C ASP A 165 14.81 -1.42 -1.16
N LEU A 166 13.92 -2.22 -1.75
CA LEU A 166 13.44 -3.48 -1.20
C LEU A 166 14.61 -4.38 -0.78
N SER A 167 15.69 -4.43 -1.57
CA SER A 167 16.89 -5.24 -1.25
C SER A 167 17.61 -4.84 0.04
N ARG A 168 17.35 -3.63 0.56
CA ARG A 168 18.00 -3.03 1.73
C ARG A 168 17.11 -3.00 2.97
N THR A 169 15.88 -3.50 2.87
CA THR A 169 14.98 -3.59 4.03
C THR A 169 15.48 -4.64 5.02
N PHE A 170 15.27 -4.40 6.31
CA PHE A 170 15.72 -5.24 7.41
C PHE A 170 14.70 -5.18 8.56
N ASN A 171 14.79 -6.11 9.50
CA ASN A 171 13.84 -6.27 10.60
C ASN A 171 12.35 -6.26 10.15
N ASP A 172 12.07 -6.97 9.06
CA ASP A 172 10.73 -7.15 8.53
C ASP A 172 10.61 -8.55 7.94
N ALA A 173 9.83 -9.42 8.60
CA ALA A 173 9.71 -10.83 8.24
C ALA A 173 9.00 -11.03 6.89
N LEU A 174 7.99 -10.20 6.59
CA LEU A 174 7.27 -10.24 5.31
C LEU A 174 8.23 -9.91 4.17
N LEU A 175 8.92 -8.77 4.26
CA LEU A 175 9.85 -8.34 3.22
C LEU A 175 11.07 -9.27 3.14
N HIS A 176 11.52 -9.85 4.24
CA HIS A 176 12.57 -10.88 4.20
C HIS A 176 12.15 -12.06 3.33
N GLN A 177 10.96 -12.61 3.56
CA GLN A 177 10.45 -13.73 2.79
C GLN A 177 10.21 -13.33 1.33
N VAL A 178 9.69 -12.12 1.06
CA VAL A 178 9.54 -11.59 -0.31
C VAL A 178 10.89 -11.51 -1.02
N ARG A 179 11.92 -10.92 -0.40
CA ARG A 179 13.27 -10.85 -0.99
C ARG A 179 13.82 -12.24 -1.32
N LYS A 180 13.63 -13.21 -0.42
CA LYS A 180 14.07 -14.59 -0.63
C LYS A 180 13.38 -15.22 -1.86
N ASN A 181 12.05 -15.06 -1.98
CA ASN A 181 11.28 -15.62 -3.10
C ASN A 181 11.57 -14.90 -4.43
N LEU A 182 11.73 -13.58 -4.42
CA LEU A 182 12.10 -12.82 -5.62
C LEU A 182 13.46 -13.26 -6.19
N ARG A 183 14.45 -13.53 -5.33
CA ARG A 183 15.76 -14.06 -5.76
C ARG A 183 15.67 -15.48 -6.29
N GLY A 184 14.92 -16.34 -5.60
CA GLY A 184 14.81 -17.75 -5.97
C GLY A 184 13.99 -18.00 -7.24
N ASN A 185 12.90 -17.25 -7.42
CA ASN A 185 11.85 -17.62 -8.37
C ASN A 185 11.64 -16.59 -9.50
N TYR A 186 12.16 -15.37 -9.38
CA TYR A 186 11.86 -14.25 -10.29
C TYR A 186 13.11 -13.53 -10.81
N SER A 187 14.28 -14.17 -10.76
CA SER A 187 15.55 -13.64 -11.31
C SER A 187 15.92 -12.25 -10.76
N PHE A 188 15.59 -11.96 -9.51
CA PHE A 188 16.10 -10.77 -8.83
C PHE A 188 17.57 -10.94 -8.44
N PRO A 189 18.37 -9.87 -8.42
CA PRO A 189 19.80 -9.96 -8.12
C PRO A 189 20.11 -10.73 -6.82
N SER A 190 20.90 -11.79 -6.96
CA SER A 190 21.35 -12.67 -5.87
C SER A 190 22.54 -12.05 -5.11
N GLY A 191 22.61 -12.24 -3.79
CA GLY A 191 23.74 -11.89 -2.94
C GLY A 191 23.34 -11.07 -1.71
N GLU A 192 23.51 -11.64 -0.51
CA GLU A 192 23.60 -10.84 0.72
C GLU A 192 24.81 -9.91 0.59
N GLY A 193 24.60 -8.59 0.70
CA GLY A 193 25.66 -7.61 0.47
C GLY A 193 25.93 -7.23 -0.99
N SER A 194 25.19 -7.77 -1.98
CA SER A 194 25.23 -7.32 -3.37
C SER A 194 25.09 -5.80 -3.46
N ARG A 195 25.95 -5.11 -4.22
CA ARG A 195 25.78 -3.67 -4.53
C ARG A 195 24.53 -3.42 -5.38
N LYS A 196 24.02 -4.43 -6.10
CA LYS A 196 22.89 -4.30 -7.03
C LYS A 196 21.57 -4.24 -6.26
N LYS A 197 20.85 -3.13 -6.47
CA LYS A 197 19.51 -2.87 -5.92
C LYS A 197 18.43 -3.63 -6.69
N PHE A 198 17.26 -3.82 -6.08
CA PHE A 198 16.10 -4.41 -6.77
C PHE A 198 15.42 -3.40 -7.68
N GLY A 199 15.59 -2.09 -7.43
CA GLY A 199 14.92 -1.03 -8.18
C GLY A 199 13.46 -0.87 -7.79
N ILE A 200 13.06 -1.40 -6.62
CA ILE A 200 11.70 -1.32 -6.08
C ILE A 200 11.81 -0.66 -4.72
N ARG A 201 11.09 0.44 -4.49
CA ARG A 201 11.05 1.08 -3.18
C ARG A 201 10.12 0.32 -2.24
N ALA A 202 10.46 0.30 -0.97
CA ALA A 202 9.73 -0.40 0.07
C ALA A 202 9.60 0.45 1.33
N VAL A 203 8.37 0.60 1.83
CA VAL A 203 8.08 1.19 3.14
C VAL A 203 8.18 0.10 4.20
N PHE A 204 9.00 0.32 5.22
CA PHE A 204 9.19 -0.63 6.33
C PHE A 204 9.55 0.11 7.60
N SER A 205 9.51 -0.57 8.74
CA SER A 205 10.08 -0.05 9.99
C SER A 205 11.15 -1.00 10.50
N PRO A 206 12.24 -0.50 11.10
CA PRO A 206 13.23 -1.31 11.79
C PRO A 206 12.82 -1.63 13.23
N GLU A 207 11.66 -1.17 13.71
CA GLU A 207 11.15 -1.47 15.06
C GLU A 207 11.00 -2.98 15.26
N ASP A 208 11.40 -3.48 16.43
CA ASP A 208 11.16 -4.87 16.80
C ASP A 208 9.66 -5.13 16.94
N ALA A 209 9.21 -6.23 16.35
CA ALA A 209 7.80 -6.59 16.41
C ALA A 209 7.40 -6.96 17.85
N ARG A 210 6.27 -6.42 18.30
CA ARG A 210 5.65 -6.66 19.58
C ARG A 210 4.63 -7.80 19.48
N TYR A 211 4.86 -8.87 20.25
CA TYR A 211 4.05 -10.08 20.29
C TYR A 211 3.12 -10.08 21.51
N PRO A 212 1.82 -10.42 21.32
CA PRO A 212 0.93 -10.69 22.44
C PRO A 212 1.37 -11.96 23.17
N GLN A 213 1.33 -11.92 24.50
CA GLN A 213 1.72 -13.01 25.40
C GLN A 213 0.47 -13.68 25.98
N GLY A 214 0.64 -14.90 26.54
CA GLY A 214 -0.47 -15.68 27.10
C GLY A 214 -1.09 -15.10 28.37
N ASP A 215 -0.39 -14.19 29.03
CA ASP A 215 -0.82 -13.46 30.24
C ASP A 215 -1.51 -12.12 29.92
N GLY A 216 -1.71 -11.80 28.64
CA GLY A 216 -2.28 -10.53 28.18
C GLY A 216 -1.27 -9.38 28.07
N CYS A 217 0.00 -9.60 28.44
CA CYS A 217 1.06 -8.62 28.22
C CYS A 217 1.53 -8.62 26.76
N VAL A 218 2.39 -7.67 26.42
CA VAL A 218 3.01 -7.52 25.10
C VAL A 218 4.52 -7.40 25.28
N SER A 219 5.29 -8.17 24.52
CA SER A 219 6.76 -8.20 24.58
C SER A 219 7.37 -8.31 23.18
N THR A 220 8.61 -7.91 23.00
CA THR A 220 9.40 -8.16 21.77
C THR A 220 9.91 -9.61 21.71
N GLU A 221 9.78 -10.37 22.79
CA GLU A 221 10.07 -11.79 22.82
C GLU A 221 8.97 -12.59 22.15
N ARG A 222 9.34 -13.41 21.17
CA ARG A 222 8.41 -14.26 20.45
C ARG A 222 7.96 -15.43 21.34
N PRO A 223 6.65 -15.61 21.60
CA PRO A 223 6.16 -16.72 22.41
C PRO A 223 6.46 -18.08 21.76
N ALA A 224 6.71 -19.09 22.60
CA ALA A 224 6.81 -20.48 22.14
C ALA A 224 5.48 -20.92 21.50
N GLY A 225 5.53 -21.40 20.25
CA GLY A 225 4.35 -21.85 19.51
C GLY A 225 3.59 -20.76 18.73
N HIS A 226 4.05 -19.50 18.73
CA HIS A 226 3.42 -18.46 17.91
C HIS A 226 3.57 -18.80 16.40
N PRO A 227 2.44 -18.95 15.66
CA PRO A 227 2.49 -19.38 14.26
C PRO A 227 3.43 -18.50 13.44
N ALA A 228 4.18 -19.11 12.51
CA ALA A 228 4.94 -18.33 11.54
C ALA A 228 3.97 -17.70 10.52
N GLY A 229 3.59 -16.43 10.71
CA GLY A 229 2.80 -15.69 9.71
C GLY A 229 1.94 -14.55 10.28
N LEU A 230 1.42 -13.71 9.37
CA LEU A 230 0.54 -12.55 9.64
C LEU A 230 -0.95 -12.97 9.64
N ARG A 231 -1.38 -13.93 10.47
CA ARG A 231 -2.81 -14.31 10.52
C ARG A 231 -3.61 -13.38 11.43
N CYS A 232 -4.82 -12.99 11.02
CA CYS A 232 -5.66 -11.99 11.69
C CYS A 232 -6.37 -12.47 12.97
N ASP A 233 -6.41 -13.77 13.24
CA ASP A 233 -7.15 -14.39 14.36
C ASP A 233 -6.26 -14.75 15.58
N ALA A 234 -4.94 -14.85 15.38
CA ALA A 234 -3.94 -15.10 16.42
C ALA A 234 -2.62 -14.33 16.20
N GLY A 235 -2.68 -13.19 15.51
CA GLY A 235 -1.50 -12.46 15.06
C GLY A 235 -1.22 -11.16 15.80
N PHE A 236 -0.35 -10.35 15.18
CA PHE A 236 0.11 -9.10 15.73
C PHE A 236 -1.00 -8.07 15.95
N GLY A 237 -0.90 -7.33 17.07
CA GLY A 237 -1.65 -6.10 17.28
C GLY A 237 -1.28 -5.03 16.25
N THR A 238 -2.19 -4.08 16.03
CA THR A 238 -2.03 -3.01 15.03
C THR A 238 -2.59 -1.70 15.56
N VAL A 239 -2.08 -0.58 15.04
CA VAL A 239 -2.54 0.76 15.43
C VAL A 239 -2.51 1.70 14.23
N THR A 240 -3.54 2.56 14.14
CA THR A 240 -3.80 3.41 12.97
C THR A 240 -2.61 4.30 12.62
N HIS A 241 -1.97 4.99 13.57
CA HIS A 241 -0.91 5.94 13.23
C HIS A 241 0.32 5.27 12.59
N VAL A 242 0.56 3.97 12.83
CA VAL A 242 1.59 3.21 12.12
C VAL A 242 1.09 2.79 10.74
N THR A 243 -0.03 2.07 10.66
CA THR A 243 -0.49 1.50 9.38
C THR A 243 -0.87 2.58 8.37
N ALA A 244 -1.46 3.69 8.85
CA ALA A 244 -1.72 4.87 8.03
C ALA A 244 -0.43 5.50 7.52
N THR A 245 0.57 5.71 8.39
CA THR A 245 1.86 6.30 7.96
C THR A 245 2.56 5.45 6.90
N PHE A 246 2.47 4.11 6.98
CA PHE A 246 2.94 3.24 5.88
C PHE A 246 2.24 3.59 4.55
N GLY A 247 0.91 3.70 4.56
CA GLY A 247 0.13 4.04 3.37
C GLY A 247 0.38 5.46 2.85
N LEU A 248 0.51 6.43 3.75
CA LEU A 248 0.80 7.83 3.43
C LEU A 248 2.18 7.98 2.80
N LEU A 249 3.20 7.30 3.33
CA LEU A 249 4.55 7.30 2.73
C LEU A 249 4.56 6.61 1.36
N ALA A 250 3.83 5.50 1.21
CA ALA A 250 3.74 4.83 -0.09
C ALA A 250 3.06 5.71 -1.15
N ALA A 251 1.95 6.34 -0.80
CA ALA A 251 1.25 7.28 -1.67
C ALA A 251 2.10 8.52 -1.99
N GLY A 252 2.75 9.10 -0.99
CA GLY A 252 3.66 10.24 -1.17
C GLY A 252 4.79 9.94 -2.15
N GLU A 253 5.30 8.70 -2.13
CA GLU A 253 6.34 8.29 -3.07
C GLU A 253 5.88 8.24 -4.53
N ILE A 254 4.67 7.72 -4.77
CA ILE A 254 4.05 7.69 -6.10
C ILE A 254 3.68 9.11 -6.54
N VAL A 255 3.10 9.92 -5.66
CA VAL A 255 2.77 11.33 -5.94
C VAL A 255 4.02 12.11 -6.32
N ASN A 256 5.11 12.00 -5.57
CA ASN A 256 6.38 12.65 -5.89
C ASN A 256 6.95 12.15 -7.23
N HIS A 257 6.86 10.84 -7.49
CA HIS A 257 7.31 10.29 -8.76
C HIS A 257 6.56 10.88 -9.96
N ILE A 258 5.25 11.08 -9.84
CA ILE A 258 4.39 11.59 -10.92
C ILE A 258 4.51 13.11 -11.05
N ALA A 259 4.46 13.83 -9.93
CA ALA A 259 4.35 15.28 -9.91
C ALA A 259 5.67 16.00 -10.18
N GLN A 260 6.81 15.34 -9.96
CA GLN A 260 8.13 15.93 -10.18
C GLN A 260 8.74 15.39 -11.47
N PRO A 261 9.11 16.24 -12.43
CA PRO A 261 9.81 15.80 -13.64
C PRO A 261 11.11 15.09 -13.24
N ARG A 262 11.35 13.90 -13.81
CA ARG A 262 12.66 13.24 -13.69
C ARG A 262 13.67 14.09 -14.45
N THR A 263 14.50 14.85 -13.73
CA THR A 263 15.70 15.51 -14.24
C THR A 263 16.75 14.51 -14.66
#